data_AF-A0A0Q6YWW4-F1
#
_entry.id   AF-A0A0Q6YWW4-F1
#
_cell.length_a   1.000
_cell.length_b   1.000
_cell.length_c   1.000
_cell.angle_alpha   90.00
_cell.angle_beta   90.00
_cell.angle_gamma   90.00
#
_symmetry.space_group_name_H-M   'P 1'
#
loop_
_entity.id
_entity.type
_entity.pdbx_description
1 polymer ?
#
loop_
_entity_poly.entity_id
_entity_poly.type
_entity_poly.pdbx_seq_one_letter_code
_entity_poly.pdbx_strand_id
1 'polypeptide(L)'
;MRLSWVVLAISLGIVGCTTQPPGVPLPPTREQREAQIEVAAQAVKTGKFEQAEQLLSRYLYRSPDGELLFRSMGVGSDAEQMAIDTVALMLWETGRDASLESFSKRYLSGYERDVMLCRLAERNAVYEKAYNCWNDLGDVDRARRTVRTESALRILKD
;
A
#
# COMPACT_ATOMS: atom_id res chain seq x y z
N MET A 1 20.62 24.44 73.49
CA MET A 1 19.76 25.16 72.52
C MET A 1 18.72 24.13 72.05
N ARG A 2 17.51 24.10 72.64
CA ARG A 2 16.27 24.71 72.12
C ARG A 2 16.08 24.47 70.61
N LEU A 3 15.15 23.60 70.20
CA LEU A 3 13.76 23.96 69.82
C LEU A 3 12.99 22.71 69.32
N SER A 4 11.76 22.55 69.81
CA SER A 4 10.71 21.63 69.33
C SER A 4 9.98 22.21 68.09
N TRP A 5 8.87 21.54 67.70
CA TRP A 5 7.74 21.95 66.82
C TRP A 5 7.92 21.52 65.33
N VAL A 6 6.97 20.94 64.57
CA VAL A 6 5.51 20.77 64.69
C VAL A 6 4.98 19.71 63.69
N VAL A 7 3.76 19.23 63.96
CA VAL A 7 2.86 18.31 63.23
C VAL A 7 2.29 18.88 61.91
N LEU A 8 2.01 18.04 60.90
CA LEU A 8 0.89 18.13 59.92
C LEU A 8 0.89 16.83 59.08
N ALA A 9 -0.06 15.88 59.10
CA ALA A 9 -1.49 15.86 58.82
C ALA A 9 -1.89 16.06 57.33
N ILE A 10 -2.49 15.00 56.76
CA ILE A 10 -3.52 14.97 55.68
C ILE A 10 -2.97 15.03 54.23
N SER A 11 -3.20 14.02 53.37
CA SER A 11 -4.48 13.84 52.68
C SER A 11 -4.61 12.48 51.98
N LEU A 12 -5.83 11.93 52.08
CA LEU A 12 -6.38 10.91 51.18
C LEU A 12 -6.37 11.43 49.74
N GLY A 13 -5.65 10.72 48.86
CA GLY A 13 -5.88 10.75 47.43
C GLY A 13 -6.64 9.49 47.02
N ILE A 14 -7.94 9.64 46.76
CA ILE A 14 -8.75 8.63 46.09
C ILE A 14 -8.17 8.48 44.67
N VAL A 15 -7.33 7.46 44.47
CA VAL A 15 -6.85 7.10 43.14
C VAL A 15 -8.00 6.40 42.44
N GLY A 16 -8.66 7.15 41.55
CA GLY A 16 -9.63 6.61 40.61
C GLY A 16 -9.01 5.44 39.86
N CYS A 17 -9.68 4.29 39.91
CA CYS A 17 -9.33 3.11 39.15
C CYS A 17 -9.55 3.37 37.66
N THR A 18 -8.50 3.74 36.94
CA THR A 18 -8.37 3.39 35.52
C THR A 18 -7.30 2.31 35.43
N THR A 19 -7.71 1.07 35.70
CA THR A 19 -6.90 -0.13 35.48
C THR A 19 -6.76 -0.36 33.97
N GLN A 20 -5.91 0.42 33.31
CA GLN A 20 -5.31 -0.01 32.06
C GLN A 20 -4.04 -0.79 32.43
N PRO A 21 -3.89 -2.06 32.02
CA PRO A 21 -2.71 -2.84 32.38
C PRO A 21 -1.45 -2.11 31.90
N PRO A 22 -0.43 -1.91 32.76
CA PRO A 22 0.83 -1.36 32.32
C PRO A 22 1.44 -2.31 31.28
N GLY A 23 1.56 -1.85 30.03
CA GLY A 23 2.18 -2.60 28.94
C GLY A 23 1.31 -2.87 27.73
N VAL A 24 0.04 -2.46 27.68
CA VAL A 24 -0.73 -2.49 26.43
C VAL A 24 -0.37 -1.25 25.59
N PRO A 25 0.29 -1.39 24.43
CA PRO A 25 0.56 -0.26 23.55
C PRO A 25 -0.77 0.37 23.13
N LEU A 26 -0.88 1.68 23.26
CA LEU A 26 -2.05 2.40 22.74
C LEU A 26 -2.17 2.15 21.24
N PRO A 27 -3.40 1.98 20.71
CA PRO A 27 -3.59 1.93 19.27
C PRO A 27 -3.05 3.25 18.67
N PRO A 28 -2.37 3.18 17.51
CA PRO A 28 -1.76 4.37 16.92
C PRO A 28 -2.82 5.39 16.55
N THR A 29 -2.47 6.67 16.61
CA THR A 29 -3.36 7.75 16.17
C THR A 29 -3.54 7.72 14.65
N ARG A 30 -4.54 8.43 14.13
CA ARG A 30 -4.74 8.59 12.68
C ARG A 30 -3.47 9.15 12.00
N GLU A 31 -2.91 10.20 12.56
CA GLU A 31 -1.67 10.85 12.08
C GLU A 31 -0.49 9.86 12.02
N GLN A 32 -0.33 9.02 13.04
CA GLN A 32 0.73 8.00 13.04
C GLN A 32 0.53 6.94 11.95
N ARG A 33 -0.72 6.59 11.64
CA ARG A 33 -1.04 5.65 10.55
C ARG A 33 -0.77 6.28 9.18
N GLU A 34 -1.14 7.54 9.00
CA GLU A 34 -0.88 8.32 7.78
C GLU A 34 0.63 8.46 7.55
N ALA A 35 1.39 8.86 8.58
CA ALA A 35 2.85 8.92 8.51
C ALA A 35 3.50 7.56 8.20
N GLN A 36 2.95 6.46 8.73
CA GLN A 36 3.43 5.12 8.40
C GLN A 36 3.26 4.79 6.92
N ILE A 37 2.14 5.21 6.30
CA ILE A 37 1.88 5.03 4.87
C ILE A 37 2.86 5.87 4.04
N GLU A 38 3.14 7.11 4.44
CA GLU A 38 4.13 7.97 3.77
C GLU A 38 5.53 7.34 3.79
N VAL A 39 5.94 6.78 4.94
CA VAL A 39 7.22 6.08 5.06
C VAL A 39 7.25 4.83 4.17
N ALA A 40 6.14 4.09 4.07
CA ALA A 40 6.04 2.95 3.16
C ALA A 40 6.16 3.37 1.69
N ALA A 41 5.49 4.46 1.29
CA ALA A 41 5.59 5.03 -0.06
C ALA A 41 7.03 5.42 -0.39
N GLN A 42 7.74 6.05 0.54
CA GLN A 42 9.15 6.39 0.36
C GLN A 42 10.06 5.16 0.29
N ALA A 43 9.76 4.12 1.06
CA ALA A 43 10.48 2.85 1.01
C ALA A 43 10.34 2.20 -0.39
N VAL A 44 9.14 2.16 -0.98
CA VAL A 44 8.93 1.67 -2.35
C VAL A 44 9.70 2.50 -3.38
N LYS A 45 9.65 3.84 -3.28
CA LYS A 45 10.41 4.74 -4.18
C LYS A 45 11.93 4.52 -4.14
N THR A 46 12.44 3.99 -3.04
CA THR A 46 13.87 3.70 -2.84
C THR A 46 14.21 2.21 -3.01
N GLY A 47 13.29 1.40 -3.53
CA GLY A 47 13.49 -0.02 -3.80
C GLY A 47 13.45 -0.93 -2.56
N LYS A 48 13.06 -0.40 -1.39
CA LYS A 48 12.99 -1.14 -0.12
C LYS A 48 11.63 -1.81 0.04
N PHE A 49 11.30 -2.74 -0.86
CA PHE A 49 9.97 -3.34 -0.95
C PHE A 49 9.60 -4.16 0.30
N GLU A 50 10.54 -4.92 0.87
CA GLU A 50 10.28 -5.70 2.09
C GLU A 50 9.92 -4.80 3.28
N GLN A 51 10.60 -3.66 3.41
CA GLN A 51 10.31 -2.68 4.45
C GLN A 51 8.91 -2.07 4.25
N ALA A 52 8.56 -1.71 3.02
CA ALA A 52 7.22 -1.20 2.70
C ALA A 52 6.12 -2.22 3.03
N GLU A 53 6.35 -3.50 2.68
CA GLU A 53 5.42 -4.59 2.97
C GLU A 53 5.25 -4.79 4.48
N GLN A 54 6.32 -4.72 5.27
CA GLN A 54 6.24 -4.77 6.72
C GLN A 54 5.44 -3.59 7.29
N LEU A 55 5.68 -2.36 6.81
CA LEU A 55 4.96 -1.17 7.25
C LEU A 55 3.46 -1.24 6.95
N LEU A 56 3.08 -1.81 5.79
CA LEU A 56 1.70 -1.94 5.36
C LEU A 56 1.01 -3.23 5.83
N SER A 57 1.77 -4.20 6.36
CA SER A 57 1.30 -5.55 6.70
C SER A 57 0.04 -5.58 7.58
N ARG A 58 -0.09 -4.64 8.50
CA ARG A 58 -1.25 -4.53 9.40
C ARG A 58 -2.55 -4.10 8.69
N TYR A 59 -2.42 -3.46 7.53
CA TYR A 59 -3.53 -2.99 6.71
C TYR A 59 -3.86 -3.98 5.60
N LEU A 60 -2.98 -4.93 5.32
CA LEU A 60 -3.13 -5.87 4.24
C LEU A 60 -3.46 -7.27 4.74
N TYR A 61 -4.20 -8.03 3.95
CA TYR A 61 -4.42 -9.45 4.17
C TYR A 61 -4.73 -10.14 2.84
N ARG A 62 -4.58 -11.47 2.81
CA ARG A 62 -5.06 -12.27 1.68
C ARG A 62 -6.41 -12.88 2.00
N SER A 63 -7.34 -12.82 1.04
CA SER A 63 -8.61 -13.56 1.10
C SER A 63 -8.35 -15.07 0.98
N PRO A 64 -9.36 -15.93 1.27
CA PRO A 64 -9.25 -17.37 1.03
C PRO A 64 -8.90 -17.73 -0.42
N ASP A 65 -9.34 -16.92 -1.39
CA ASP A 65 -9.04 -17.07 -2.81
C ASP A 65 -7.66 -16.49 -3.21
N GLY A 66 -6.90 -15.98 -2.24
CA GLY A 66 -5.56 -15.43 -2.43
C GLY A 66 -5.49 -13.97 -2.86
N GLU A 67 -6.61 -13.27 -2.99
CA GLU A 67 -6.65 -11.84 -3.36
C GLU A 67 -6.04 -10.98 -2.25
N LEU A 68 -5.21 -9.99 -2.62
CA LEU A 68 -4.64 -9.04 -1.67
C LEU A 68 -5.63 -7.89 -1.41
N LEU A 69 -6.01 -7.68 -0.15
CA LEU A 69 -7.06 -6.75 0.26
C LEU A 69 -6.62 -5.85 1.41
N PHE A 70 -7.23 -4.66 1.47
CA PHE A 70 -7.12 -3.75 2.60
C PHE A 70 -8.14 -4.06 3.70
N ARG A 71 -7.67 -4.01 4.94
CA ARG A 71 -8.46 -3.78 6.15
C ARG A 71 -8.73 -2.28 6.27
N SER A 72 -9.72 -1.89 7.08
CA SER A 72 -9.92 -0.48 7.40
C SER A 72 -8.64 0.12 7.98
N MET A 73 -8.13 1.16 7.32
CA MET A 73 -6.92 1.87 7.74
C MET A 73 -7.22 3.00 8.73
N GLY A 74 -8.46 3.49 8.77
CA GLY A 74 -8.87 4.62 9.62
C GLY A 74 -8.07 5.89 9.34
N VAL A 75 -7.78 6.18 8.06
CA VAL A 75 -7.03 7.33 7.57
C VAL A 75 -7.90 8.17 6.63
N GLY A 76 -7.42 9.35 6.22
CA GLY A 76 -8.08 10.16 5.19
C GLY A 76 -7.99 9.54 3.79
N SER A 77 -8.84 10.03 2.87
CA SER A 77 -8.89 9.59 1.48
C SER A 77 -7.53 9.65 0.78
N ASP A 78 -6.76 10.70 1.03
CA ASP A 78 -5.48 10.94 0.34
C ASP A 78 -4.42 9.94 0.79
N ALA A 79 -4.41 9.62 2.09
CA ALA A 79 -3.53 8.60 2.64
C ALA A 79 -3.96 7.18 2.23
N GLU A 80 -5.26 6.93 2.10
CA GLU A 80 -5.79 5.67 1.55
C GLU A 80 -5.38 5.50 0.09
N GLN A 81 -5.53 6.53 -0.75
CA GLN A 81 -5.06 6.49 -2.13
C GLN A 81 -3.54 6.29 -2.20
N MET A 82 -2.77 6.98 -1.35
CA MET A 82 -1.32 6.77 -1.30
C MET A 82 -0.95 5.32 -0.94
N ALA A 83 -1.69 4.68 -0.03
CA ALA A 83 -1.49 3.27 0.28
C ALA A 83 -1.81 2.36 -0.92
N ILE A 84 -2.90 2.64 -1.65
CA ILE A 84 -3.29 1.92 -2.86
C ILE A 84 -2.17 2.03 -3.92
N ASP A 85 -1.72 3.24 -4.22
CA ASP A 85 -0.66 3.50 -5.21
C ASP A 85 0.65 2.80 -4.80
N THR A 86 0.98 2.86 -3.51
CA THR A 86 2.17 2.22 -2.95
C THR A 86 2.14 0.71 -3.15
N VAL A 87 1.01 0.07 -2.89
CA VAL A 87 0.85 -1.38 -3.09
C VAL A 87 0.86 -1.72 -4.59
N ALA A 88 0.17 -0.97 -5.44
CA ALA A 88 0.17 -1.20 -6.87
C ALA A 88 1.60 -1.11 -7.46
N LEU A 89 2.36 -0.07 -7.09
CA LEU A 89 3.75 0.09 -7.50
C LEU A 89 4.63 -1.04 -6.95
N MET A 90 4.49 -1.39 -5.68
CA MET A 90 5.25 -2.47 -5.07
C MET A 90 5.00 -3.81 -5.78
N LEU A 91 3.74 -4.13 -6.11
CA LEU A 91 3.38 -5.33 -6.87
C LEU A 91 3.93 -5.29 -8.29
N TRP A 92 3.95 -4.11 -8.92
CA TRP A 92 4.55 -3.91 -10.24
C TRP A 92 6.05 -4.20 -10.20
N GLU A 93 6.82 -3.52 -9.34
CA GLU A 93 8.28 -3.65 -9.27
C GLU A 93 8.75 -5.05 -8.88
N THR A 94 7.95 -5.78 -8.10
CA THR A 94 8.26 -7.15 -7.66
C THR A 94 7.75 -8.24 -8.60
N GLY A 95 7.17 -7.88 -9.75
CA GLY A 95 6.69 -8.87 -10.75
C GLY A 95 5.54 -9.75 -10.26
N ARG A 96 4.74 -9.28 -9.28
CA ARG A 96 3.60 -10.02 -8.73
C ARG A 96 2.33 -9.81 -9.56
N ASP A 97 2.40 -10.13 -10.84
CA ASP A 97 1.43 -9.79 -11.90
C ASP A 97 -0.01 -10.21 -11.59
N ALA A 98 -0.23 -11.45 -11.16
CA ALA A 98 -1.57 -11.94 -10.85
C ALA A 98 -2.20 -11.17 -9.67
N SER A 99 -1.39 -10.87 -8.64
CA SER A 99 -1.85 -10.04 -7.52
C SER A 99 -2.12 -8.61 -8.00
N LEU A 100 -1.24 -8.02 -8.83
CA LEU A 100 -1.45 -6.68 -9.38
C LEU A 100 -2.72 -6.60 -10.23
N GLU A 101 -3.01 -7.57 -11.09
CA GLU A 101 -4.22 -7.57 -11.92
C GLU A 101 -5.49 -7.53 -11.06
N SER A 102 -5.59 -8.43 -10.07
CA SER A 102 -6.73 -8.47 -9.14
C SER A 102 -6.85 -7.17 -8.33
N PHE A 103 -5.72 -6.66 -7.83
CA PHE A 103 -5.65 -5.46 -7.02
C PHE A 103 -6.05 -4.21 -7.82
N SER A 104 -5.53 -4.06 -9.04
CA SER A 104 -5.87 -2.95 -9.92
C SER A 104 -7.35 -2.92 -10.27
N LYS A 105 -7.96 -4.08 -10.59
CA LYS A 105 -9.39 -4.16 -10.87
C LYS A 105 -10.26 -3.72 -9.69
N ARG A 106 -9.78 -3.92 -8.47
CA ARG A 106 -10.52 -3.62 -7.24
C ARG A 106 -10.32 -2.19 -6.75
N TYR A 107 -9.08 -1.71 -6.72
CA TYR A 107 -8.73 -0.47 -6.01
C TYR A 107 -8.41 0.69 -6.95
N LEU A 108 -7.98 0.43 -8.18
CA LEU A 108 -7.76 1.50 -9.16
C LEU A 108 -9.04 1.74 -9.96
N SER A 109 -9.19 2.97 -10.46
CA SER A 109 -10.38 3.36 -11.21
C SER A 109 -10.05 4.12 -12.49
N GLY A 110 -11.02 4.09 -13.41
CA GLY A 110 -10.94 4.79 -14.70
C GLY A 110 -9.64 4.52 -15.45
N TYR A 111 -9.04 5.60 -15.94
CA TYR A 111 -7.85 5.58 -16.78
C TYR A 111 -6.65 4.89 -16.13
N GLU A 112 -6.43 5.07 -14.83
CA GLU A 112 -5.28 4.50 -14.14
C GLU A 112 -5.33 2.97 -14.11
N ARG A 113 -6.50 2.42 -13.76
CA ARG A 113 -6.74 0.98 -13.81
C ARG A 113 -6.46 0.43 -15.21
N ASP A 114 -7.04 1.07 -16.22
CA ASP A 114 -6.99 0.56 -17.59
C ASP A 114 -5.55 0.61 -18.13
N VAL A 115 -4.81 1.69 -17.87
CA VAL A 115 -3.37 1.80 -18.17
C VAL A 115 -2.57 0.68 -17.49
N MET A 116 -2.83 0.39 -16.21
CA MET A 116 -2.12 -0.67 -15.50
C MET A 116 -2.40 -2.05 -16.11
N LEU A 117 -3.64 -2.33 -16.49
CA LEU A 117 -4.03 -3.58 -17.15
C LEU A 117 -3.41 -3.71 -18.55
N CYS A 118 -3.33 -2.63 -19.33
CA CYS A 118 -2.64 -2.65 -20.62
C CYS A 118 -1.14 -2.93 -20.44
N ARG A 119 -0.49 -2.29 -19.45
CA ARG A 119 0.93 -2.53 -19.12
C ARG A 119 1.19 -3.96 -18.67
N LEU A 120 0.30 -4.54 -17.87
CA LEU A 120 0.38 -5.95 -17.47
C LEU A 120 0.27 -6.89 -18.68
N ALA A 121 -0.61 -6.59 -19.64
CA ALA A 121 -0.69 -7.38 -20.87
C ALA A 121 0.61 -7.30 -21.68
N GLU A 122 1.23 -6.12 -21.79
CA GLU A 122 2.54 -5.95 -22.43
C GLU A 122 3.63 -6.77 -21.72
N ARG A 123 3.72 -6.66 -20.39
CA ARG A 123 4.73 -7.35 -19.58
C ARG A 123 4.62 -8.87 -19.68
N ASN A 124 3.40 -9.39 -19.74
CA ASN A 124 3.13 -10.82 -19.90
C ASN A 124 3.17 -11.31 -21.35
N ALA A 125 3.66 -10.48 -22.29
CA ALA A 125 3.75 -10.80 -23.71
C ALA A 125 2.41 -11.21 -24.35
N VAL A 126 1.29 -10.70 -23.83
CA VAL A 126 -0.05 -10.89 -24.41
C VAL A 126 -0.32 -9.74 -25.39
N TYR A 127 0.44 -9.71 -26.48
CA TYR A 127 0.57 -8.54 -27.35
C TYR A 127 -0.74 -8.11 -28.03
N GLU A 128 -1.58 -9.05 -28.46
CA GLU A 128 -2.88 -8.74 -29.06
C GLU A 128 -3.79 -8.01 -28.05
N LYS A 129 -3.87 -8.52 -26.81
CA LYS A 129 -4.64 -7.89 -25.72
C LYS A 129 -4.09 -6.50 -25.43
N ALA A 130 -2.77 -6.36 -25.33
CA ALA A 130 -2.14 -5.07 -25.08
C ALA A 130 -2.37 -4.06 -26.22
N TYR A 131 -2.27 -4.49 -27.48
CA TYR A 131 -2.54 -3.67 -28.66
C TYR A 131 -3.97 -3.11 -28.64
N ASN A 132 -4.97 -3.97 -28.44
CA ASN A 132 -6.37 -3.56 -28.37
C ASN A 132 -6.59 -2.60 -27.19
N CYS A 133 -6.07 -2.93 -26.01
CA CYS A 133 -6.17 -2.12 -24.81
C CYS A 133 -5.63 -0.70 -25.01
N TRP A 134 -4.45 -0.54 -25.62
CA TRP A 134 -3.88 0.79 -25.89
C TRP A 134 -4.68 1.58 -26.93
N ASN A 135 -5.23 0.93 -27.96
CA ASN A 135 -6.10 1.60 -28.92
C ASN A 135 -7.41 2.07 -28.30
N ASP A 136 -8.01 1.25 -27.43
CA ASP A 136 -9.24 1.62 -26.71
C ASP A 136 -9.03 2.83 -25.79
N LEU A 137 -7.81 2.99 -25.25
CA LEU A 137 -7.38 4.18 -24.51
C LEU A 137 -7.00 5.38 -25.41
N GLY A 138 -6.94 5.19 -26.73
CA GLY A 138 -6.52 6.21 -27.68
C GLY A 138 -5.00 6.40 -27.82
N ASP A 139 -4.17 5.59 -27.15
CA ASP A 139 -2.70 5.63 -27.26
C ASP A 139 -2.22 4.77 -28.43
N VAL A 140 -2.55 5.23 -29.65
CA VAL A 140 -2.26 4.53 -30.92
C VAL A 140 -0.75 4.32 -31.12
N ASP A 141 0.08 5.27 -30.69
CA ASP A 141 1.53 5.15 -30.79
C ASP A 141 2.07 4.04 -29.90
N ARG A 142 1.53 3.90 -28.69
CA ARG A 142 1.89 2.79 -27.80
C ARG A 142 1.40 1.46 -28.35
N ALA A 143 0.17 1.38 -28.83
CA ALA A 143 -0.35 0.17 -29.47
C ALA A 143 0.58 -0.31 -30.62
N ARG A 144 1.01 0.61 -31.50
CA ARG A 144 1.95 0.29 -32.58
C ARG A 144 3.30 -0.23 -32.07
N ARG A 145 3.82 0.31 -30.96
CA ARG A 145 5.06 -0.19 -30.34
C ARG A 145 4.90 -1.62 -29.82
N THR A 146 3.76 -1.97 -29.23
CA THR A 146 3.47 -3.32 -28.76
C THR A 146 3.65 -4.37 -29.88
N VAL A 147 3.08 -4.14 -31.07
CA VAL A 147 3.19 -5.05 -32.23
C VAL A 147 4.59 -5.11 -32.81
N ARG A 148 5.33 -3.99 -32.80
CA ARG A 148 6.73 -3.96 -33.25
C ARG A 148 7.62 -4.78 -32.33
N THR A 149 7.44 -4.65 -31.03
CA THR A 149 8.15 -5.45 -30.02
C THR A 149 7.87 -6.93 -30.21
N GLU A 150 6.61 -7.32 -30.43
CA GLU A 150 6.24 -8.70 -30.75
C GLU A 150 6.98 -9.22 -31.98
N SER A 151 6.92 -8.46 -33.08
CA SER A 151 7.58 -8.82 -34.34
C SER A 151 9.10 -9.01 -34.15
N ALA A 152 9.74 -8.08 -33.43
CA ALA A 152 11.17 -8.17 -33.14
C ALA A 152 11.52 -9.40 -32.31
N LEU A 153 10.72 -9.72 -31.29
CA LEU A 153 10.93 -10.91 -30.46
C LEU A 153 10.71 -12.22 -31.20
N ARG A 154 9.83 -12.25 -32.21
CA ARG A 154 9.67 -13.43 -33.10
C ARG A 154 10.93 -13.63 -33.94
N ILE A 155 11.42 -12.58 -34.60
CA ILE A 155 12.65 -12.64 -35.41
C ILE A 155 13.86 -13.07 -34.59
N LEU A 156 14.00 -12.60 -33.35
CA LEU A 156 15.14 -12.95 -32.48
C LEU A 156 15.10 -14.39 -31.92
N LYS A 157 13.95 -15.06 -32.00
CA LYS A 157 13.78 -16.46 -31.54
C LYS A 157 14.06 -17.48 -32.63
N ASP A 158 13.98 -17.07 -33.90
CA ASP A 158 14.31 -17.85 -35.09
C ASP A 158 15.81 -17.79 -35.39
#